data_AF-A0A543JR48-F1
#
_entry.id   AF-A0A543JR48-F1
#
_cell.length_a   1.000
_cell.length_b   1.000
_cell.length_c   1.000
_cell.angle_alpha   90.00
_cell.angle_beta   90.00
_cell.angle_gamma   90.00
#
_symmetry.space_group_name_H-M   'P 1'
#
loop_
_entity.id
_entity.type
_entity.pdbx_description
1 polymer ?
#
loop_
_entity_poly.entity_id
_entity_poly.type
_entity_poly.pdbx_seq_one_letter_code
_entity_poly.pdbx_strand_id
1 'polypeptide(L)'
;MAGYQVITRALRNESPKWDEFAERARQVLGQVVAGNLEVSAFFVGDPSALALVGTLRSELHRDAYEQFRSFVESALRGAVTEFPQIGDVLIDIANRYDEAEQLIELDLNQTYSAHP
;
A
#
# COMPACT_ATOMS: atom_id res chain seq x y z
N MET A 1 2.27 -34.33 -5.04
CA MET A 1 1.32 -33.53 -4.25
C MET A 1 1.00 -32.22 -4.98
N ALA A 2 -0.13 -32.14 -5.69
CA ALA A 2 -0.40 -31.05 -6.65
C ALA A 2 -1.00 -29.77 -6.03
N GLY A 3 -1.57 -29.85 -4.82
CA GLY A 3 -2.29 -28.72 -4.21
C GLY A 3 -1.40 -27.59 -3.69
N TYR A 4 -0.30 -27.90 -2.99
CA TYR A 4 0.53 -26.87 -2.37
C TYR A 4 1.37 -26.10 -3.40
N GLN A 5 1.88 -26.76 -4.45
CA GLN A 5 2.61 -26.09 -5.54
C GLN A 5 1.75 -25.07 -6.28
N VAL A 6 0.42 -25.29 -6.32
CA VAL A 6 -0.53 -24.32 -6.85
C VAL A 6 -0.64 -23.11 -5.92
N ILE A 7 -0.64 -23.32 -4.60
CA ILE A 7 -0.68 -22.24 -3.60
C ILE A 7 0.63 -21.44 -3.60
N THR A 8 1.80 -22.08 -3.53
CA THR A 8 3.09 -21.35 -3.51
C THR A 8 3.32 -20.59 -4.83
N ARG A 9 2.89 -21.14 -5.96
CA ARG A 9 2.88 -20.43 -7.25
C ARG A 9 1.91 -19.25 -7.25
N ALA A 10 0.71 -19.38 -6.68
CA ALA A 10 -0.24 -18.28 -6.57
C ALA A 10 0.33 -17.14 -5.72
N LEU A 11 0.96 -17.43 -4.58
CA LEU A 11 1.62 -16.45 -3.72
C LEU A 11 2.74 -15.70 -4.46
N ARG A 12 3.60 -16.43 -5.18
CA ARG A 12 4.67 -15.85 -6.01
C ARG A 12 4.14 -14.99 -7.16
N ASN A 13 3.00 -15.36 -7.74
CA ASN A 13 2.36 -14.59 -8.81
C ASN A 13 1.62 -13.33 -8.28
N GLU A 14 1.15 -13.37 -7.04
CA GLU A 14 0.45 -12.25 -6.41
C GLU A 14 1.42 -11.19 -5.89
N SER A 15 2.59 -11.61 -5.38
CA SER A 15 3.60 -10.73 -4.78
C SER A 15 3.94 -9.49 -5.63
N PRO A 16 4.26 -9.61 -6.94
CA PRO A 16 4.59 -8.44 -7.78
C PRO A 16 3.47 -7.39 -7.89
N LYS A 17 2.21 -7.78 -7.68
CA LYS A 17 1.09 -6.83 -7.76
C LYS A 17 1.14 -5.79 -6.65
N TRP A 18 1.69 -6.16 -5.50
CA TRP A 18 1.84 -5.23 -4.38
C TRP A 18 2.89 -4.17 -4.67
N ASP A 19 3.95 -4.51 -5.40
CA ASP A 19 4.91 -3.51 -5.92
C ASP A 19 4.26 -2.57 -6.92
N GLU A 20 3.41 -3.08 -7.81
CA GLU A 20 2.64 -2.24 -8.73
C GLU A 20 1.72 -1.26 -7.99
N PHE A 21 1.05 -1.72 -6.92
CA PHE A 21 0.23 -0.84 -6.10
C PHE A 21 1.07 0.21 -5.36
N ALA A 22 2.26 -0.16 -4.88
CA ALA A 22 3.19 0.77 -4.23
C ALA A 22 3.62 1.88 -5.21
N GLU A 23 3.91 1.50 -6.46
CA GLU A 23 4.28 2.46 -7.51
C GLU A 23 3.12 3.39 -7.87
N ARG A 24 1.89 2.88 -7.99
CA ARG A 24 0.70 3.72 -8.20
C ARG A 24 0.48 4.67 -7.03
N ALA A 25 0.64 4.19 -5.79
CA ALA A 25 0.55 5.04 -4.60
C ALA A 25 1.63 6.13 -4.61
N ARG A 26 2.85 5.82 -5.06
CA ARG A 26 3.95 6.79 -5.20
C ARG A 26 3.64 7.88 -6.22
N GLN A 27 3.03 7.53 -7.34
CA GLN A 27 2.61 8.50 -8.37
C GLN A 27 1.55 9.46 -7.83
N VAL A 28 0.54 8.94 -7.14
CA VAL A 28 -0.50 9.77 -6.52
C VAL A 28 0.07 10.63 -5.39
N LEU A 29 0.97 10.08 -4.57
CA LEU A 29 1.66 10.82 -3.51
C LEU A 29 2.39 12.04 -4.07
N GLY A 30 3.09 11.88 -5.20
CA GLY A 30 3.75 13.00 -5.89
C GLY A 30 2.78 14.14 -6.22
N GLN A 31 1.57 13.81 -6.69
CA GLN A 31 0.53 14.82 -6.99
C GLN A 31 -0.02 15.47 -5.72
N VAL A 32 -0.25 14.70 -4.66
CA VAL A 32 -0.77 15.20 -3.37
C VAL A 32 0.24 16.11 -2.68
N VAL A 33 1.53 15.81 -2.76
CA VAL A 33 2.60 16.66 -2.21
C VAL A 33 2.73 17.97 -3.02
N ALA A 34 2.55 17.91 -4.34
CA ALA A 34 2.59 19.09 -5.20
C ALA A 34 1.33 19.97 -5.08
N GLY A 35 0.21 19.42 -4.62
CA GLY A 35 -1.09 20.09 -4.48
C GLY A 35 -1.20 21.06 -3.31
N ASN A 36 -0.19 21.88 -3.02
CA ASN A 36 -0.32 22.92 -2.02
C ASN A 36 -1.07 24.13 -2.61
N LEU A 37 -2.24 24.44 -2.04
CA LEU A 37 -3.07 25.56 -2.46
C LEU A 37 -2.90 26.75 -1.51
N GLU A 38 -2.70 27.94 -2.07
CA GLU A 38 -2.68 29.19 -1.29
C GLU A 38 -4.10 29.57 -0.82
N VAL A 39 -4.19 30.41 0.22
CA VAL A 39 -5.47 30.91 0.78
C VAL A 39 -6.34 31.54 -0.31
N SER A 40 -5.71 32.20 -1.29
CA SER A 40 -6.37 32.82 -2.43
C SER A 40 -7.22 31.85 -3.26
N ALA A 41 -6.83 30.56 -3.33
CA ALA A 41 -7.59 29.53 -4.04
C ALA A 41 -8.94 29.19 -3.37
N PHE A 42 -9.08 29.52 -2.08
CA PHE A 42 -10.29 29.28 -1.27
C PHE A 42 -11.15 30.53 -1.12
N PHE A 43 -10.79 31.62 -1.79
CA PHE A 43 -11.56 32.85 -1.74
C PHE A 43 -12.86 32.73 -2.54
N VAL A 44 -13.99 32.71 -1.83
CA VAL A 44 -15.31 32.83 -2.45
C VAL A 44 -15.69 34.31 -2.42
N GLY A 45 -15.65 34.95 -3.60
CA GLY A 45 -15.99 36.36 -3.77
C GLY A 45 -17.49 36.62 -3.59
N ASP A 46 -17.96 36.59 -2.34
CA ASP A 46 -19.27 37.09 -1.98
C ASP A 46 -19.15 38.59 -1.66
N PRO A 47 -19.80 39.48 -2.43
CA PRO A 47 -19.76 40.93 -2.21
C PRO A 47 -20.21 41.36 -0.81
N SER A 48 -21.03 40.54 -0.13
CA SER A 48 -21.52 40.81 1.23
C SER A 48 -20.52 40.42 2.33
N ALA A 49 -19.52 39.58 2.03
CA ALA A 49 -18.54 39.05 2.99
C ALA A 49 -17.17 39.75 2.95
N LEU A 50 -16.98 40.70 2.03
CA LEU A 50 -15.69 41.31 1.65
C LEU A 50 -14.94 42.05 2.77
N ALA A 51 -15.56 42.38 3.91
CA ALA A 51 -14.95 43.28 4.88
C ALA A 51 -14.13 42.61 6.00
N LEU A 52 -14.33 41.32 6.30
CA LEU A 52 -13.56 40.58 7.33
C LEU A 52 -13.91 39.08 7.37
N VAL A 53 -15.13 38.73 6.95
CA VAL A 53 -15.68 37.36 7.01
C VAL A 53 -15.14 36.49 5.86
N GLY A 54 -14.87 37.08 4.70
CA GLY A 54 -14.34 36.36 3.54
C GLY A 54 -12.96 35.74 3.76
N THR A 55 -12.04 36.47 4.42
CA THR A 55 -10.67 35.99 4.71
C THR A 55 -10.67 34.89 5.76
N LEU A 56 -11.41 35.06 6.86
CA LEU A 56 -11.58 34.01 7.89
C LEU A 56 -12.19 32.72 7.32
N ARG A 57 -13.13 32.86 6.38
CA ARG A 57 -13.75 31.70 5.71
C ARG A 57 -12.78 31.01 4.76
N SER A 58 -11.96 31.76 4.01
CA SER A 58 -10.92 31.17 3.14
C SER A 58 -9.81 30.48 3.94
N GLU A 59 -9.43 31.02 5.09
CA GLU A 59 -8.47 30.38 6.00
C GLU A 59 -9.04 29.06 6.56
N LEU A 60 -10.29 29.06 7.02
CA LEU A 60 -10.95 27.84 7.49
C LEU A 60 -11.01 26.75 6.40
N HIS A 61 -11.35 27.13 5.16
CA HIS A 61 -11.38 26.18 4.04
C HIS A 61 -9.99 25.67 3.66
N ARG A 62 -8.97 26.52 3.71
CA ARG A 62 -7.57 26.11 3.52
C ARG A 62 -7.14 25.12 4.59
N ASP A 63 -7.43 25.39 5.87
CA ASP A 63 -7.03 24.51 6.97
C ASP A 63 -7.72 23.15 6.86
N ALA A 64 -9.00 23.11 6.50
CA ALA A 64 -9.72 21.87 6.26
C ALA A 64 -9.13 21.09 5.06
N TYR A 65 -8.78 21.79 3.98
CA TYR A 65 -8.09 21.20 2.85
C TYR A 65 -6.73 20.62 3.25
N GLU A 66 -5.92 21.35 4.01
CA GLU A 66 -4.60 20.87 4.42
C GLU A 66 -4.66 19.71 5.40
N GLN A 67 -5.65 19.67 6.29
CA GLN A 67 -5.88 18.49 7.13
C GLN A 67 -6.19 17.26 6.28
N PHE A 68 -7.07 17.40 5.27
CA PHE A 68 -7.40 16.32 4.36
C PHE A 68 -6.20 15.90 3.50
N ARG A 69 -5.49 16.86 2.89
CA ARG A 69 -4.30 16.62 2.08
C ARG A 69 -3.22 15.90 2.90
N SER A 70 -2.97 16.35 4.12
CA SER A 70 -2.01 15.72 5.04
C SER A 70 -2.43 14.29 5.43
N PHE A 71 -3.73 14.05 5.64
CA PHE A 71 -4.23 12.70 5.91
C PHE A 71 -4.00 11.76 4.71
N VAL A 72 -4.37 12.21 3.51
CA VAL A 72 -4.14 11.45 2.26
C VAL A 72 -2.66 11.21 2.02
N GLU A 73 -1.82 12.22 2.23
CA GLU A 73 -0.36 12.10 2.12
C GLU A 73 0.18 11.02 3.07
N SER A 74 -0.23 11.03 4.33
CA SER A 74 0.17 10.03 5.32
C SER A 74 -0.25 8.61 4.91
N ALA A 75 -1.50 8.44 4.47
CA ALA A 75 -2.01 7.15 4.02
C ALA A 75 -1.23 6.63 2.80
N LEU A 76 -0.91 7.49 1.83
CA LEU A 76 -0.14 7.12 0.64
C LEU A 76 1.32 6.80 0.98
N ARG A 77 1.94 7.52 1.91
CA ARG A 77 3.29 7.18 2.41
C ARG A 77 3.32 5.80 3.09
N GLY A 78 2.29 5.49 3.87
CA GLY A 78 2.07 4.16 4.45
C GLY A 78 1.98 3.10 3.34
N ALA A 79 1.08 3.29 2.37
CA ALA A 79 0.91 2.37 1.24
C ALA A 79 2.21 2.11 0.44
N VAL A 80 2.99 3.17 0.16
CA VAL A 80 4.29 3.04 -0.54
C VAL A 80 5.29 2.19 0.24
N THR A 81 5.19 2.17 1.57
CA THR A 81 6.11 1.46 2.46
C THR A 81 5.63 0.05 2.77
N GLU A 82 4.33 -0.13 3.00
CA GLU A 82 3.72 -1.36 3.49
C GLU A 82 3.39 -2.34 2.35
N PHE A 83 3.01 -1.86 1.17
CA PHE A 83 2.68 -2.77 0.06
C PHE A 83 3.85 -3.66 -0.36
N PRO A 84 5.09 -3.16 -0.54
CA PRO A 84 6.23 -4.04 -0.82
C PRO A 84 6.45 -5.09 0.28
N GLN A 85 6.21 -4.74 1.55
CA GLN A 85 6.33 -5.68 2.67
C GLN A 85 5.31 -6.83 2.56
N ILE A 86 4.10 -6.55 2.08
CA ILE A 86 3.11 -7.61 1.81
C ILE A 86 3.65 -8.54 0.72
N GLY A 87 4.20 -7.99 -0.37
CA GLY A 87 4.84 -8.77 -1.43
C GLY A 87 5.95 -9.68 -0.90
N ASP A 88 6.84 -9.15 -0.07
CA ASP A 88 7.94 -9.90 0.57
C ASP A 88 7.42 -11.03 1.47
N VAL A 89 6.39 -10.76 2.28
CA VAL A 89 5.77 -11.76 3.16
C VAL A 89 5.15 -12.90 2.35
N LEU A 90 4.51 -12.62 1.21
CA LEU A 90 3.96 -13.67 0.34
C LEU A 90 5.06 -14.58 -0.22
N ILE A 91 6.23 -14.02 -0.57
CA ILE A 91 7.39 -14.80 -1.02
C ILE A 91 7.96 -15.64 0.13
N ASP A 92 8.11 -15.06 1.33
CA ASP A 92 8.60 -15.78 2.52
C ASP A 92 7.68 -16.96 2.86
N ILE A 93 6.35 -16.74 2.85
CA ILE A 93 5.37 -17.81 3.07
C ILE A 93 5.53 -18.91 2.02
N ALA A 94 5.66 -18.56 0.73
CA ALA A 94 5.85 -19.55 -0.33
C ALA A 94 7.13 -20.37 -0.13
N ASN A 95 8.24 -19.73 0.23
CA ASN A 95 9.51 -20.41 0.50
C ASN A 95 9.40 -21.39 1.68
N ARG A 96 8.78 -20.97 2.78
CA ARG A 96 8.59 -21.83 3.96
C ARG A 96 7.74 -23.06 3.66
N TYR A 97 6.72 -22.94 2.82
CA TYR A 97 5.92 -24.08 2.38
C TYR A 97 6.73 -25.05 1.50
N ASP A 98 7.53 -24.52 0.56
CA ASP A 98 8.38 -25.35 -0.30
C ASP A 98 9.45 -26.11 0.52
N GLU A 99 10.05 -25.45 1.54
CA GLU A 99 11.02 -26.07 2.45
C GLU A 99 10.40 -27.18 3.32
N ALA A 100 9.22 -26.92 3.90
CA ALA A 100 8.53 -27.89 4.73
C ALA A 100 8.20 -29.17 3.94
N GLU A 101 7.77 -29.03 2.68
CA GLU A 101 7.50 -30.19 1.83
C GLU A 101 8.77 -31.00 1.52
N GLN A 102 9.88 -30.33 1.18
CA GLN A 102 11.14 -31.03 0.90
C GLN A 102 11.60 -31.89 2.08
N LEU A 103 11.40 -31.39 3.31
CA LEU A 103 11.71 -32.14 4.53
C LEU A 103 10.78 -33.36 4.69
N ILE A 104 9.48 -33.20 4.45
CA ILE A 104 8.49 -34.29 4.54
C ILE A 104 8.78 -35.36 3.47
N GLU A 105 9.06 -34.97 2.23
CA GLU A 105 9.40 -35.91 1.15
C GLU A 105 10.69 -36.69 1.45
N LEU A 106 11.71 -36.04 2.03
CA LEU A 106 12.94 -36.69 2.45
C LEU A 106 12.68 -37.76 3.53
N ASP A 107 11.87 -37.44 4.53
CA ASP A 107 11.54 -38.34 5.66
C ASP A 107 10.70 -39.55 5.21
N LEU A 108 9.72 -39.33 4.32
CA LEU A 108 8.93 -40.40 3.72
C LEU A 108 9.79 -41.36 2.90
N ASN A 109 10.71 -40.84 2.10
CA ASN A 109 11.63 -41.67 1.30
C ASN A 109 12.58 -42.49 2.18
N GLN A 110 13.12 -41.89 3.26
CA GLN A 110 13.96 -42.61 4.22
C GLN A 110 13.17 -43.74 4.90
N THR A 111 11.96 -43.46 5.38
CA THR A 111 11.09 -44.46 6.02
C THR A 111 10.71 -45.60 5.06
N TYR A 112 10.33 -45.28 3.82
CA TYR A 112 9.96 -46.28 2.82
C TYR A 112 11.14 -47.15 2.39
N SER A 113 12.33 -46.56 2.23
CA SER A 113 13.54 -47.32 1.88
C SER A 113 14.08 -48.20 3.02
N ALA A 114 13.77 -47.87 4.28
CA ALA A 114 14.16 -48.64 5.46
C ALA A 114 13.24 -49.84 5.76
N HIS A 115 12.09 -49.95 5.09
CA HIS A 115 11.13 -51.05 5.25
C HIS A 115 10.77 -51.68 3.89
N PRO A 116 11.58 -52.65 3.38
CA PRO A 116 11.19 -53.53 2.28
C PRO A 116 10.17 -54.59 2.68
#